data_AF-A0A7R9QIG1-F1
#
_entry.id   AF-A0A7R9QIG1-F1
#
_cell.length_a   1.000
_cell.length_b   1.000
_cell.length_c   1.000
_cell.angle_alpha   90.00
_cell.angle_beta   90.00
_cell.angle_gamma   90.00
#
_symmetry.space_group_name_H-M   'P 1'
#
loop_
_entity.id
_entity.type
_entity.pdbx_description
1 polymer ?
#
loop_
_entity_poly.entity_id
_entity_poly.type
_entity_poly.pdbx_seq_one_letter_code
_entity_poly.pdbx_strand_id
1 'polypeptide(L)'
;ALQISVSEYRLNGSKLRRNVPVKSTGSFIKMLTGSLHEIRFEWPEKKLSADGLDNNIEDRTEEMKVLDESVMKTNAVAYINDEMGLHRVENRSHTYRAVSLHLYIPPYSKCQTFDERTGHRNEAKVTWKIWIPLLKCFWMELLTGSAVKLIAICLEFMSPIVLDRLISFMSPTNAEPQWRGLFYASLMFITPLFVSLLNSQYEYRVNLVAMKIRATLISTIYKKLNIYRYE
;
A
#
# COMPACT_ATOMS: atom_id res chain seq x y z
N ALA A 1 -5.93 -2.38 4.29
CA ALA A 1 -4.70 -2.06 3.53
C ALA A 1 -5.09 -1.68 2.10
N LEU A 2 -4.36 -0.77 1.45
CA LEU A 2 -4.62 -0.31 0.08
C LEU A 2 -3.39 -0.59 -0.79
N GLN A 3 -3.58 -0.92 -2.06
CA GLN A 3 -2.48 -1.17 -3.02
C GLN A 3 -2.55 -0.17 -4.16
N ILE A 4 -1.46 0.58 -4.36
CA ILE A 4 -1.38 1.67 -5.34
C ILE A 4 -0.45 1.29 -6.49
N SER A 5 -0.94 1.29 -7.73
CA SER A 5 -0.16 1.01 -8.94
C SER A 5 -0.10 2.18 -9.90
N VAL A 6 1.08 2.48 -10.44
CA VAL A 6 1.23 3.40 -11.57
C VAL A 6 1.49 2.59 -12.83
N SER A 7 0.57 2.66 -13.79
CA SER A 7 0.65 1.94 -15.07
C SER A 7 0.91 2.90 -16.23
N GLU A 8 1.88 2.56 -17.07
CA GLU A 8 2.20 3.27 -18.32
C GLU A 8 1.67 2.49 -19.52
N TYR A 9 1.12 3.20 -20.51
CA TYR A 9 0.55 2.64 -21.72
C TYR A 9 1.17 3.33 -22.95
N ARG A 10 1.88 2.55 -23.76
CA ARG A 10 2.44 2.99 -25.06
C ARG A 10 1.40 2.79 -26.17
N LEU A 11 1.63 3.37 -27.36
CA LEU A 11 0.76 3.20 -28.54
C LEU A 11 0.50 1.72 -28.80
N ASN A 12 -0.78 1.31 -28.83
CA ASN A 12 -1.20 -0.09 -28.97
C ASN A 12 -0.55 -1.05 -27.95
N GLY A 13 0.14 -0.48 -26.96
CA GLY A 13 0.50 -1.07 -25.71
C GLY A 13 -0.78 -1.18 -24.89
N SER A 14 -1.63 -2.09 -25.34
CA SER A 14 -2.58 -2.71 -24.45
C SER A 14 -1.77 -3.25 -23.28
N LYS A 15 -2.29 -3.06 -22.07
CA LYS A 15 -1.91 -3.97 -21.01
C LYS A 15 -2.59 -5.33 -21.29
N LEU A 16 -2.37 -5.90 -22.48
CA LEU A 16 -2.54 -7.32 -22.81
C LEU A 16 -1.31 -8.11 -22.30
N ARG A 17 -0.83 -7.76 -21.11
CA ARG A 17 -0.82 -8.76 -20.05
C ARG A 17 -2.05 -8.45 -19.21
N ARG A 18 -3.23 -8.70 -19.79
CA ARG A 18 -4.05 -9.87 -19.43
C ARG A 18 -4.06 -9.82 -17.90
N ASN A 19 -5.00 -9.12 -17.27
CA ASN A 19 -5.13 -9.00 -15.80
C ASN A 19 -6.53 -8.47 -15.45
N VAL A 20 -7.51 -9.36 -15.47
CA VAL A 20 -8.83 -9.16 -14.88
C VAL A 20 -8.78 -9.75 -13.46
N PRO A 21 -8.84 -8.93 -12.40
CA PRO A 21 -8.75 -9.42 -11.04
C PRO A 21 -9.77 -10.53 -10.76
N VAL A 22 -9.38 -11.47 -9.90
CA VAL A 22 -10.26 -12.54 -9.41
C VAL A 22 -11.19 -11.93 -8.37
N LYS A 23 -12.50 -12.14 -8.56
CA LYS A 23 -13.61 -11.97 -7.60
C LYS A 23 -13.27 -11.20 -6.31
N SER A 24 -13.86 -10.01 -6.21
CA SER A 24 -14.08 -9.16 -5.03
C SER A 24 -13.06 -8.05 -4.77
N THR A 25 -12.54 -7.37 -5.80
CA THR A 25 -11.75 -6.15 -5.56
C THR A 25 -12.21 -4.98 -6.42
N GLY A 26 -12.84 -3.98 -5.79
CA GLY A 26 -13.07 -2.69 -6.41
C GLY A 26 -11.74 -1.97 -6.66
N SER A 27 -11.61 -1.30 -7.80
CA SER A 27 -10.46 -0.47 -8.11
C SER A 27 -10.88 0.93 -8.52
N PHE A 28 -10.18 1.94 -8.01
CA PHE A 28 -10.27 3.29 -8.53
C PHE A 28 -9.11 3.54 -9.48
N ILE A 29 -9.42 4.03 -10.69
CA ILE A 29 -8.44 4.52 -11.64
C ILE A 29 -8.51 6.03 -11.68
N LYS A 30 -7.36 6.69 -11.57
CA LYS A 30 -7.18 8.12 -11.85
C LYS A 30 -6.28 8.29 -13.06
N MET A 31 -6.76 9.00 -14.07
CA MET A 31 -5.93 9.41 -15.20
C MET A 31 -5.00 10.55 -14.81
N LEU A 32 -3.69 10.32 -14.94
CA LEU A 32 -2.65 11.29 -14.60
C LEU A 32 -2.19 12.08 -15.83
N THR A 33 -2.05 11.42 -16.97
CA THR A 33 -1.74 12.08 -18.26
C THR A 33 -2.24 11.22 -19.44
N GLY A 34 -2.52 11.87 -20.57
CA GLY A 34 -3.04 11.23 -21.77
C GLY A 34 -4.51 10.84 -21.66
N SER A 35 -4.92 9.86 -22.46
CA SER A 35 -6.25 9.28 -22.46
C SER A 35 -6.17 7.77 -22.58
N LEU A 36 -7.05 7.06 -21.88
CA LEU A 36 -7.18 5.62 -22.01
C LEU A 36 -8.52 5.27 -22.62
N HIS A 37 -8.50 4.34 -23.58
CA HIS A 37 -9.67 3.71 -24.13
C HIS A 37 -9.96 2.45 -23.32
N GLU A 38 -11.16 2.37 -22.77
CA GLU A 38 -11.65 1.23 -21.99
C GLU A 38 -12.69 0.48 -22.81
N ILE A 39 -12.55 -0.84 -22.88
CA ILE A 39 -13.50 -1.75 -23.52
C ILE A 39 -13.90 -2.77 -22.46
N ARG A 40 -15.19 -2.89 -22.22
CA ARG A 40 -15.77 -3.86 -21.30
C ARG A 40 -16.30 -5.06 -22.06
N PHE A 41 -16.06 -6.24 -21.55
CA PHE A 41 -16.51 -7.51 -22.11
C PHE A 41 -17.34 -8.29 -21.09
N GLU A 42 -18.22 -9.13 -21.62
CA GLU A 42 -18.99 -10.08 -20.84
C GLU A 42 -18.07 -11.17 -20.26
N TRP A 43 -18.40 -11.67 -19.07
CA TRP A 43 -17.66 -12.78 -18.49
C TRP A 43 -17.87 -14.04 -19.35
N PRO A 44 -16.82 -14.82 -19.67
CA PRO A 44 -16.98 -16.05 -20.42
C PRO A 44 -17.81 -17.05 -19.62
N GLU A 45 -18.95 -17.49 -20.17
CA GLU A 45 -19.78 -18.52 -19.54
C GLU A 45 -18.99 -19.82 -19.42
N LYS A 46 -19.02 -20.44 -18.23
CA LYS A 46 -18.62 -21.84 -18.12
C LYS A 46 -19.74 -22.67 -18.73
N LYS A 47 -19.60 -23.11 -19.99
CA LYS A 47 -20.32 -24.30 -20.44
C LYS A 47 -19.75 -25.49 -19.67
N LEU A 48 -20.30 -25.76 -18.48
CA LEU A 48 -20.21 -27.08 -17.87
C LEU A 48 -20.96 -27.98 -18.82
N SER A 49 -20.24 -28.80 -19.58
CA SER A 49 -20.80 -29.91 -20.33
C SER A 49 -21.67 -30.70 -19.35
N ALA A 50 -22.98 -30.67 -19.56
CA ALA A 50 -23.95 -31.44 -18.80
C ALA A 50 -23.93 -32.93 -19.19
N ASP A 51 -22.77 -33.45 -19.58
CA ASP A 51 -22.55 -34.88 -19.74
C ASP A 51 -21.07 -35.16 -19.55
N GLY A 52 -20.76 -35.87 -18.47
CA GLY A 52 -19.41 -36.26 -18.10
C GLY A 52 -18.91 -37.38 -18.99
N LEU A 53 -18.55 -37.08 -20.25
CA LEU A 53 -17.66 -37.91 -21.05
C LEU A 53 -17.18 -37.16 -22.30
N ASP A 54 -16.08 -36.41 -22.20
CA ASP A 54 -15.08 -36.39 -23.27
C ASP A 54 -13.76 -35.76 -22.78
N ASN A 55 -12.64 -36.48 -22.95
CA ASN A 55 -11.29 -36.03 -22.58
C ASN A 55 -10.55 -35.32 -23.73
N ASN A 56 -11.27 -34.93 -24.79
CA ASN A 56 -10.73 -34.15 -25.91
C ASN A 56 -11.64 -32.96 -26.25
N ILE A 57 -12.02 -32.18 -25.23
CA ILE A 57 -12.66 -30.89 -25.47
C ILE A 57 -11.55 -29.91 -25.86
N GLU A 58 -11.33 -29.76 -27.16
CA GLU A 58 -10.81 -28.50 -27.70
C GLU A 58 -11.64 -27.40 -27.05
N ASP A 59 -10.98 -26.64 -26.17
CA ASP A 59 -11.48 -25.47 -25.46
C ASP A 59 -12.18 -24.58 -26.48
N ARG A 60 -13.50 -24.76 -26.64
CA ARG A 60 -14.31 -24.00 -27.61
C ARG A 60 -14.43 -22.60 -27.05
N THR A 61 -13.43 -21.85 -27.43
CA THR A 61 -13.05 -20.56 -26.94
C THR A 61 -13.69 -19.54 -27.87
N GLU A 62 -14.89 -19.11 -27.53
CA GLU A 62 -15.62 -18.08 -28.27
C GLU A 62 -14.98 -16.72 -28.01
N GLU A 63 -15.00 -15.84 -29.03
CA GLU A 63 -14.48 -14.47 -28.93
C GLU A 63 -15.25 -13.70 -27.84
N MET A 64 -14.55 -12.93 -27.01
CA MET A 64 -15.20 -12.21 -25.92
C MET A 64 -16.18 -11.15 -26.47
N LYS A 65 -17.42 -11.19 -25.98
CA LYS A 65 -18.46 -10.25 -26.38
C LYS A 65 -18.27 -8.89 -25.70
N VAL A 66 -18.18 -7.84 -26.51
CA VAL A 66 -18.07 -6.45 -26.04
C VAL A 66 -19.42 -5.99 -25.46
N LEU A 67 -19.38 -5.36 -24.29
CA LEU A 67 -20.52 -4.75 -23.61
C LEU A 67 -20.57 -3.24 -23.84
N ASP A 68 -19.43 -2.55 -23.72
CA ASP A 68 -19.36 -1.09 -23.76
C ASP A 68 -17.94 -0.60 -24.07
N GLU A 69 -17.83 0.61 -24.63
CA GLU A 69 -16.56 1.29 -24.88
C GLU A 69 -16.61 2.73 -24.36
N SER A 70 -15.57 3.14 -23.63
CA SER A 70 -15.49 4.49 -23.08
C SER A 70 -14.07 5.06 -23.13
N VAL A 71 -13.95 6.39 -23.08
CA VAL A 71 -12.65 7.08 -23.09
C VAL A 71 -12.47 7.88 -21.80
N MET A 72 -11.42 7.55 -21.06
CA MET A 72 -11.03 8.23 -19.84
C MET A 72 -9.94 9.28 -20.14
N LYS A 73 -10.31 10.56 -20.05
CA LYS A 73 -9.40 11.69 -20.30
C LYS A 73 -8.52 11.99 -19.07
N THR A 74 -7.47 12.79 -19.27
CA THR A 74 -6.62 13.29 -18.17
C THR A 74 -7.47 13.90 -17.05
N ASN A 75 -7.09 13.66 -15.80
CA ASN A 75 -7.80 14.05 -14.58
C ASN A 75 -9.16 13.36 -14.35
N ALA A 76 -9.67 12.53 -15.25
CA ALA A 76 -10.85 11.73 -14.96
C ALA A 76 -10.54 10.65 -13.90
N VAL A 77 -11.57 10.26 -13.16
CA VAL A 77 -11.57 9.16 -12.20
C VAL A 77 -12.64 8.17 -12.62
N ALA A 78 -12.35 6.89 -12.52
CA ALA A 78 -13.33 5.84 -12.68
C ALA A 78 -13.24 4.84 -11.53
N TYR A 79 -14.39 4.23 -11.22
CA TYR A 79 -14.47 3.07 -10.35
C TYR A 79 -14.74 1.85 -11.22
N ILE A 80 -14.02 0.77 -10.94
CA ILE A 80 -14.12 -0.52 -11.63
C ILE A 80 -14.42 -1.57 -10.57
N ASN A 81 -15.42 -2.39 -10.83
CA ASN A 81 -15.70 -3.59 -10.06
C ASN A 81 -15.88 -4.79 -11.00
N ASP A 82 -15.82 -6.00 -10.44
CA ASP A 82 -15.94 -7.22 -11.24
C ASP A 82 -17.36 -7.45 -11.78
N GLU A 83 -18.38 -6.82 -11.19
CA GLU A 83 -19.77 -6.90 -11.63
C GLU A 83 -19.98 -6.19 -12.98
N MET A 84 -19.12 -5.23 -13.32
CA MET A 84 -19.16 -4.50 -14.60
C MET A 84 -18.62 -5.31 -15.79
N GLY A 85 -18.03 -6.48 -15.57
CA GLY A 85 -17.49 -7.35 -16.62
C GLY A 85 -15.96 -7.48 -16.58
N LEU A 86 -15.38 -7.93 -17.70
CA LEU A 86 -13.94 -7.88 -17.94
C LEU A 86 -13.57 -6.55 -18.58
N HIS A 87 -12.43 -5.96 -18.21
CA HIS A 87 -12.04 -4.63 -18.71
C HIS A 87 -10.68 -4.71 -19.42
N ARG A 88 -10.62 -4.20 -20.66
CA ARG A 88 -9.37 -3.92 -21.38
C ARG A 88 -9.16 -2.42 -21.41
N VAL A 89 -7.99 -1.98 -20.94
CA VAL A 89 -7.59 -0.58 -20.98
C VAL A 89 -6.35 -0.44 -21.85
N GLU A 90 -6.42 0.43 -22.84
CA GLU A 90 -5.35 0.64 -23.81
C GLU A 90 -5.15 2.12 -24.15
N ASN A 91 -3.94 2.44 -24.65
CA ASN A 91 -3.65 3.76 -25.20
C ASN A 91 -3.69 3.70 -26.72
N ARG A 92 -4.70 4.35 -27.32
CA ARG A 92 -4.86 4.49 -28.78
C ARG A 92 -4.12 5.72 -29.36
N SER A 93 -3.49 6.54 -28.53
CA SER A 93 -2.74 7.70 -29.03
C SER A 93 -1.43 7.26 -29.67
N HIS A 94 -1.20 7.70 -30.90
CA HIS A 94 0.05 7.50 -31.64
C HIS A 94 1.15 8.49 -31.27
N THR A 95 0.80 9.54 -30.52
CA THR A 95 1.70 10.67 -30.26
C THR A 95 2.07 10.77 -28.78
N TYR A 96 1.14 10.45 -27.88
CA TYR A 96 1.34 10.67 -26.45
C TYR A 96 1.17 9.37 -25.67
N ARG A 97 2.03 9.15 -24.68
CA ARG A 97 1.85 8.07 -23.70
C ARG A 97 0.71 8.40 -22.73
N ALA A 98 0.07 7.36 -22.20
CA ALA A 98 -0.95 7.50 -21.16
C ALA A 98 -0.46 6.87 -19.86
N VAL A 99 -0.79 7.50 -18.73
CA VAL A 99 -0.42 7.01 -17.39
C VAL A 99 -1.62 7.11 -16.46
N SER A 100 -1.90 6.02 -15.77
CA SER A 100 -2.95 5.94 -14.76
C SER A 100 -2.41 5.51 -13.39
N LEU A 101 -3.08 5.99 -12.35
CA LEU A 101 -2.94 5.52 -10.98
C LEU A 101 -4.10 4.58 -10.68
N HIS A 102 -3.82 3.35 -10.24
CA HIS A 102 -4.81 2.39 -9.77
C HIS A 102 -4.70 2.25 -8.27
N LEU A 103 -5.83 2.30 -7.59
CA LEU A 103 -5.99 1.99 -6.18
C LEU A 103 -6.84 0.73 -6.06
N TYR A 104 -6.29 -0.35 -5.51
CA TYR A 104 -6.99 -1.63 -5.36
C TYR A 104 -7.46 -1.84 -3.92
N ILE A 105 -8.72 -2.28 -3.79
CA ILE A 105 -9.42 -2.44 -2.52
C ILE A 105 -10.25 -3.73 -2.57
N PRO A 106 -9.87 -4.79 -1.82
CA PRO A 106 -8.61 -5.01 -1.10
C PRO A 106 -7.39 -5.22 -2.03
N PRO A 107 -6.15 -5.19 -1.49
CA PRO A 107 -4.95 -5.54 -2.23
C PRO A 107 -4.92 -7.02 -2.63
N TYR A 108 -4.26 -7.35 -3.73
CA TYR A 108 -4.15 -8.72 -4.24
C TYR A 108 -2.76 -9.01 -4.81
N SER A 109 -2.33 -10.26 -4.66
CA SER A 109 -1.02 -10.76 -5.15
C SER A 109 -1.13 -11.58 -6.44
N LYS A 110 -2.35 -11.97 -6.81
CA LYS A 110 -2.66 -12.78 -7.98
C LYS A 110 -3.90 -12.21 -8.67
N CYS A 111 -3.90 -12.18 -9.99
CA CYS A 111 -5.07 -11.83 -10.79
C CYS A 111 -5.22 -12.79 -11.96
N GLN A 112 -6.47 -13.03 -12.36
CA GLN A 112 -6.76 -13.78 -13.57
C GLN A 112 -6.63 -12.88 -14.78
N THR A 113 -6.60 -13.48 -15.95
CA THR A 113 -6.24 -12.79 -17.16
C THR A 113 -6.93 -13.54 -18.29
N PHE A 114 -7.57 -12.85 -19.22
CA PHE A 114 -8.30 -13.51 -20.30
C PHE A 114 -7.71 -13.09 -21.63
N ASP A 115 -7.51 -14.06 -22.51
CA ASP A 115 -7.25 -13.80 -23.93
C ASP A 115 -8.56 -13.33 -24.57
N GLU A 116 -8.52 -12.32 -25.43
CA GLU A 116 -9.74 -11.75 -26.02
C GLU A 116 -10.31 -12.61 -27.15
N ARG A 117 -9.43 -13.22 -27.94
CA ARG A 117 -9.85 -14.05 -29.08
C ARG A 117 -10.36 -15.39 -28.61
N THR A 118 -9.78 -15.91 -27.52
CA THR A 118 -10.12 -17.25 -27.03
C THR A 118 -10.87 -17.23 -25.70
N GLY A 119 -10.87 -16.16 -24.92
CA GLY A 119 -11.38 -16.21 -23.55
C GLY A 119 -10.56 -17.12 -22.63
N HIS A 120 -9.40 -17.63 -23.06
CA HIS A 120 -8.60 -18.54 -22.26
C HIS A 120 -8.04 -17.82 -21.02
N ARG A 121 -8.31 -18.38 -19.84
CA ARG A 121 -7.88 -17.84 -18.56
C ARG A 121 -6.42 -18.17 -18.27
N ASN A 122 -5.64 -17.18 -17.86
CA ASN A 122 -4.30 -17.38 -17.30
C ASN A 122 -4.18 -16.66 -15.96
N GLU A 123 -3.25 -17.09 -15.11
CA GLU A 123 -3.00 -16.46 -13.81
C GLU A 123 -1.70 -15.64 -13.86
N ALA A 124 -1.74 -14.41 -13.35
CA ALA A 124 -0.58 -13.56 -13.23
C ALA A 124 -0.31 -13.22 -11.76
N LYS A 125 0.97 -13.21 -11.40
CA LYS A 125 1.44 -12.77 -10.09
C LYS A 125 1.78 -11.28 -10.13
N VAL A 126 1.24 -10.52 -9.18
CA VAL A 126 1.54 -9.11 -9.00
C VAL A 126 2.42 -8.96 -7.76
N THR A 127 3.60 -8.35 -7.91
CA THR A 127 4.53 -8.14 -6.80
C THR A 127 4.57 -6.67 -6.40
N TRP A 128 4.35 -6.42 -5.11
CA TRP A 128 4.36 -5.10 -4.49
C TRP A 128 5.46 -5.05 -3.43
N LYS A 129 6.60 -4.47 -3.76
CA LYS A 129 7.76 -4.41 -2.85
C LYS A 129 8.20 -2.96 -2.61
N ILE A 130 7.28 -2.06 -2.28
CA ILE A 130 7.59 -0.64 -1.96
C ILE A 130 8.27 -0.51 -0.60
N TRP A 131 7.95 -1.41 0.34
CA TRP A 131 8.49 -1.36 1.70
C TRP A 131 10.00 -1.64 1.77
N ILE A 132 10.56 -2.44 0.84
CA ILE A 132 12.00 -2.75 0.81
C ILE A 132 12.85 -1.51 0.46
N PRO A 133 12.56 -0.78 -0.64
CA PRO A 133 13.22 0.50 -0.91
C PRO A 133 13.05 1.52 0.21
N LEU A 134 11.84 1.66 0.76
CA LEU A 134 11.60 2.61 1.86
C LEU A 134 12.47 2.29 3.09
N LEU A 135 12.52 1.02 3.49
CA LEU A 135 13.36 0.60 4.61
C LEU A 135 14.83 0.87 4.29
N LYS A 136 15.32 0.48 3.10
CA LYS A 136 16.71 0.76 2.70
C LYS A 136 17.06 2.26 2.66
N CYS A 137 16.11 3.13 2.31
CA CYS A 137 16.34 4.57 2.25
C CYS A 137 16.32 5.26 3.62
N PHE A 138 15.48 4.79 4.56
CA PHE A 138 15.19 5.50 5.81
C PHE A 138 15.59 4.74 7.09
N TRP A 139 16.33 3.62 6.97
CA TRP A 139 16.65 2.77 8.12
C TRP A 139 17.46 3.49 9.20
N MET A 140 18.36 4.41 8.83
CA MET A 140 19.17 5.15 9.79
C MET A 140 18.30 6.08 10.65
N GLU A 141 17.38 6.80 10.02
CA GLU A 141 16.44 7.66 10.73
C GLU A 141 15.47 6.86 11.60
N LEU A 142 15.03 5.69 11.12
CA LEU A 142 14.19 4.77 11.91
C LEU A 142 14.96 4.18 13.10
N LEU A 143 16.23 3.85 12.93
CA LEU A 143 17.06 3.28 13.98
C LEU A 143 17.32 4.31 15.09
N THR A 144 17.66 5.54 14.73
CA THR A 144 17.84 6.63 15.70
C THR A 144 16.57 6.95 16.47
N GLY A 145 15.40 7.00 15.80
CA GLY A 145 14.10 7.14 16.46
C GLY A 145 13.79 5.97 17.40
N SER A 146 14.06 4.75 16.95
CA SER A 146 13.85 3.53 17.76
C SER A 146 14.73 3.52 19.01
N ALA A 147 15.99 3.94 18.90
CA ALA A 147 16.90 4.03 20.03
C ALA A 147 16.41 5.04 21.08
N VAL A 148 15.98 6.23 20.66
CA VAL A 148 15.42 7.25 21.57
C VAL A 148 14.16 6.73 22.26
N LYS A 149 13.28 6.04 21.52
CA LYS A 149 12.05 5.47 22.10
C LYS A 149 12.35 4.34 23.07
N LEU A 150 13.34 3.51 22.78
CA LEU A 150 13.77 2.43 23.68
C LEU A 150 14.27 3.00 25.02
N ILE A 151 15.08 4.07 24.97
CA ILE A 151 15.56 4.76 26.19
C ILE A 151 14.39 5.34 26.98
N ALA A 152 13.42 5.98 26.30
CA ALA A 152 12.22 6.50 26.95
C ALA A 152 11.40 5.38 27.62
N ILE A 153 11.20 4.25 26.95
CA ILE A 153 10.49 3.08 27.49
C ILE A 153 11.20 2.53 28.74
N CYS A 154 12.53 2.41 28.72
CA CYS A 154 13.28 1.97 29.89
C CYS A 154 13.09 2.91 31.10
N LEU A 155 13.04 4.22 30.87
CA LEU A 155 12.77 5.21 31.92
C LEU A 155 11.32 5.16 32.40
N GLU A 156 10.35 4.89 31.53
CA GLU A 156 8.94 4.68 31.90
C GLU A 156 8.79 3.49 32.86
N PHE A 157 9.54 2.40 32.65
CA PHE A 157 9.57 1.26 33.58
C PHE A 157 10.17 1.58 34.95
N MET A 158 10.96 2.65 35.09
CA MET A 158 11.47 3.06 36.41
C MET A 158 10.36 3.65 37.28
N SER A 159 9.31 4.25 36.69
CA SER A 159 8.23 4.90 37.44
C SER A 159 7.55 3.98 38.47
N PRO A 160 7.05 2.78 38.12
CA PRO A 160 6.44 1.88 39.10
C PRO A 160 7.45 1.35 40.15
N ILE A 161 8.71 1.15 39.76
CA ILE A 161 9.77 0.65 40.66
C ILE A 161 10.09 1.70 41.73
N VAL A 162 10.23 2.97 41.33
CA VAL A 162 10.53 4.05 42.28
C VAL A 162 9.33 4.28 43.21
N LEU A 163 8.10 4.17 42.71
CA LEU A 163 6.89 4.26 43.54
C LEU A 163 6.84 3.17 44.61
N ASP A 164 7.11 1.91 44.24
CA ASP A 164 7.13 0.78 45.19
C ASP A 164 8.20 0.98 46.28
N ARG A 165 9.39 1.43 45.89
CA ARG A 165 10.47 1.76 46.84
C ARG A 165 10.11 2.90 47.77
N LEU A 166 9.41 3.93 47.28
CA LEU A 166 8.93 5.03 48.11
C LEU A 166 7.86 4.56 49.11
N ILE A 167 6.92 3.73 48.69
CA ILE A 167 5.89 3.16 49.58
C ILE A 167 6.55 2.30 50.67
N SER A 168 7.52 1.47 50.31
CA SER A 168 8.28 0.65 51.25
C SER A 168 9.07 1.50 52.26
N PHE A 169 9.67 2.62 51.82
CA PHE A 169 10.35 3.57 52.70
C PHE A 169 9.40 4.23 53.72
N MET A 170 8.14 4.47 53.36
CA MET A 170 7.13 5.06 54.27
C MET A 170 6.56 4.06 55.30
N SER A 171 6.92 2.78 55.22
CA SER A 171 6.44 1.78 56.17
C SER A 171 7.11 1.95 57.55
N PRO A 172 6.35 1.96 58.66
CA PRO A 172 6.87 2.23 60.01
C PRO A 172 7.88 1.20 60.53
N THR A 173 8.05 0.08 59.83
CA THR A 173 8.96 -1.01 60.17
C THR A 173 10.40 -0.78 59.70
N ASN A 174 10.64 0.21 58.82
CA ASN A 174 11.92 0.43 58.16
C ASN A 174 12.68 1.64 58.73
N ALA A 175 13.82 1.38 59.40
CA ALA A 175 14.73 2.43 59.89
C ALA A 175 15.72 2.86 58.79
N GLU A 176 15.21 3.30 57.64
CA GLU A 176 16.04 3.80 56.54
C GLU A 176 16.41 5.28 56.73
N PRO A 177 17.61 5.71 56.28
CA PRO A 177 18.03 7.09 56.43
C PRO A 177 17.21 8.03 55.52
N GLN A 178 16.89 9.22 56.02
CA GLN A 178 15.98 10.19 55.37
C GLN A 178 16.42 10.63 53.96
N TRP A 179 17.73 10.62 53.66
CA TRP A 179 18.25 11.00 52.33
C TRP A 179 17.70 10.10 51.20
N ARG A 180 17.35 8.84 51.50
CA ARG A 180 16.77 7.92 50.51
C ARG A 180 15.37 8.36 50.08
N GLY A 181 14.54 8.82 51.01
CA GLY A 181 13.22 9.36 50.69
C GLY A 181 13.31 10.60 49.79
N LEU A 182 14.24 11.51 50.09
CA LEU A 182 14.49 12.68 49.24
C LEU A 182 14.98 12.28 47.84
N PHE A 183 15.87 11.27 47.76
CA PHE A 183 16.35 10.73 46.50
C PHE A 183 15.19 10.13 45.67
N TYR A 184 14.35 9.27 46.25
CA TYR A 184 13.21 8.68 45.54
C TYR A 184 12.20 9.73 45.07
N ALA A 185 11.88 10.72 45.91
CA ALA A 185 10.98 11.81 45.55
C ALA A 185 11.54 12.67 44.39
N SER A 186 12.83 13.03 44.44
CA SER A 186 13.48 13.76 43.34
C SER A 186 13.48 12.95 42.04
N LEU A 187 13.72 11.64 42.12
CA LEU A 187 13.71 10.74 40.97
C LEU A 187 12.31 10.58 40.36
N MET A 188 11.25 10.52 41.19
CA MET A 188 9.86 10.50 40.71
C MET A 188 9.46 11.77 39.96
N PHE A 189 10.05 12.92 40.32
CA PHE A 189 9.80 14.18 39.62
C PHE A 189 10.63 14.30 38.33
N ILE A 190 11.91 13.93 38.39
CA ILE A 190 12.86 14.08 37.28
C ILE A 190 12.56 13.07 36.16
N THR A 191 12.23 11.82 36.49
CA THR A 191 12.04 10.75 35.49
C THR A 191 10.95 11.09 34.46
N PRO A 192 9.72 11.50 34.85
CA PRO A 192 8.68 11.90 33.89
C PRO A 192 9.05 13.12 33.03
N LEU A 193 9.84 14.07 33.56
CA LEU A 193 10.32 15.21 32.77
C LEU A 193 11.23 14.75 31.62
N PHE A 194 12.18 13.86 31.91
CA PHE A 194 13.05 13.28 30.88
C PHE A 194 12.27 12.41 29.89
N VAL A 195 11.33 11.58 30.38
CA VAL A 195 10.45 10.78 29.53
C VAL A 195 9.64 11.67 28.58
N SER A 196 9.04 12.76 29.09
CA SER A 196 8.29 13.72 28.29
C SER A 196 9.15 14.36 27.19
N LEU A 197 10.37 14.77 27.53
CA LEU A 197 11.32 15.33 26.57
C LEU A 197 11.70 14.31 25.49
N LEU A 198 12.09 13.09 25.88
CA LEU A 198 12.48 12.03 24.95
C LEU A 198 11.32 11.60 24.04
N ASN A 199 10.12 11.48 24.59
CA ASN A 199 8.91 11.18 23.81
C ASN A 199 8.60 12.32 22.82
N SER A 200 8.75 13.58 23.23
CA SER A 200 8.59 14.73 22.32
C SER A 200 9.59 14.70 21.17
N GLN A 201 10.86 14.38 21.47
CA GLN A 201 11.90 14.24 20.45
C GLN A 201 11.65 13.06 19.50
N TYR A 202 11.16 11.93 20.03
CA TYR A 202 10.75 10.78 19.23
C TYR A 202 9.61 11.13 18.27
N GLU A 203 8.52 11.73 18.78
CA GLU A 203 7.35 12.12 17.98
C GLU A 203 7.74 13.11 16.87
N TYR A 204 8.57 14.11 17.18
CA TYR A 204 9.09 15.04 16.18
C TYR A 204 9.86 14.31 15.06
N ARG A 205 10.77 13.40 15.42
CA ARG A 205 11.59 12.66 14.44
C ARG A 205 10.74 11.74 13.57
N VAL A 206 9.80 11.00 14.14
CA VAL A 206 8.92 10.09 13.38
C VAL A 206 8.04 10.88 12.43
N ASN A 207 7.46 12.01 12.86
CA ASN A 207 6.66 12.87 12.00
C ASN A 207 7.48 13.48 10.85
N LEU A 208 8.73 13.88 11.12
CA LEU A 208 9.64 14.36 10.08
C LEU A 208 9.96 13.28 9.05
N VAL A 209 10.26 12.05 9.49
CA VAL A 209 10.52 10.91 8.60
C VAL A 209 9.27 10.56 7.78
N ALA A 210 8.08 10.58 8.39
CA ALA A 210 6.83 10.34 7.69
C ALA A 210 6.58 11.38 6.57
N MET A 211 6.88 12.66 6.83
CA MET A 211 6.81 13.71 5.80
C MET A 211 7.82 13.47 4.68
N LYS A 212 9.06 13.10 5.01
CA LYS A 212 10.08 12.75 4.00
C LYS A 212 9.65 11.58 3.13
N ILE A 213 9.10 10.52 3.71
CA ILE A 213 8.57 9.35 2.98
C ILE A 213 7.45 9.78 2.02
N ARG A 214 6.50 10.61 2.48
CA ARG A 214 5.42 11.13 1.62
C ARG A 214 5.98 11.95 0.46
N ALA A 215 6.92 12.86 0.74
CA ALA A 215 7.53 13.71 -0.27
C ALA A 215 8.32 12.91 -1.31
N THR A 216 9.09 11.90 -0.89
CA THR A 216 9.86 11.05 -1.82
C THR A 216 8.95 10.16 -2.67
N LEU A 217 7.87 9.61 -2.10
CA LEU A 217 6.88 8.86 -2.86
C LEU A 217 6.20 9.74 -3.92
N ILE A 218 5.73 10.93 -3.55
CA ILE A 218 5.11 11.88 -4.48
C ILE A 218 6.10 12.31 -5.57
N SER A 219 7.34 12.67 -5.19
CA SER A 219 8.38 13.07 -6.14
C SER A 219 8.75 11.93 -7.10
N THR A 220 8.81 10.69 -6.62
CA THR A 220 9.09 9.51 -7.46
C THR A 220 7.96 9.28 -8.46
N ILE A 221 6.71 9.38 -8.03
CA ILE A 221 5.54 9.30 -8.92
C ILE A 221 5.59 10.43 -9.95
N TYR A 222 5.85 11.67 -9.53
CA TYR A 222 5.87 12.82 -10.41
C TYR A 222 7.04 12.78 -11.41
N LYS A 223 8.25 12.39 -10.98
CA LYS A 223 9.39 12.19 -11.90
C LYS A 223 9.08 11.14 -12.94
N LYS A 224 8.48 10.01 -12.52
CA LYS A 224 8.03 8.97 -13.43
C LYS A 224 7.01 9.51 -14.44
N LEU A 225 6.01 10.29 -13.99
CA LEU A 225 5.05 10.96 -14.87
C LEU A 225 5.68 11.95 -15.83
N ASN A 226 6.65 12.74 -15.36
CA ASN A 226 7.29 13.77 -16.17
C ASN A 226 8.16 13.17 -17.27
N ILE A 227 8.90 12.10 -16.97
CA ILE A 227 9.63 11.33 -17.99
C ILE A 227 8.67 10.87 -19.10
N TYR A 228 7.46 10.42 -18.74
CA TYR A 228 6.47 9.99 -19.72
C TYR A 228 5.77 11.11 -20.50
N ARG A 229 5.89 12.37 -20.07
CA ARG A 229 5.30 13.50 -20.78
C ARG A 229 6.20 14.01 -21.91
N TYR A 230 7.51 13.76 -21.83
CA TYR A 230 8.51 14.31 -22.75
C TYR A 230 9.26 13.24 -23.60
N GLU A 231 8.93 11.95 -23.45
CA GLU A 231 9.35 10.86 -24.34
C GLU A 231 8.18 10.30 -25.18
#